data_AF-A0A4Q9V1E4-F1
#
_entry.id   AF-A0A4Q9V1E4-F1
#
_cell.length_a   1.000
_cell.length_b   1.000
_cell.length_c   1.000
_cell.angle_alpha   90.00
_cell.angle_beta   90.00
_cell.angle_gamma   90.00
#
_symmetry.space_group_name_H-M   'P 1'
#
loop_
_entity.id
_entity.type
_entity.pdbx_description
1 polymer ?
#
loop_
_entity_poly.entity_id
_entity_poly.type
_entity_poly.pdbx_seq_one_letter_code
_entity_poly.pdbx_strand_id
1 'polypeptide(L)'
;MAEPQDYDVRDFAMILNQLPDWMPISKAYHFAPGTISNWTYSCEREHMVDWFLSQATNGGGSYTRDNPNRSAKRTYNRLSNSGSILWINEALGADRERVKEAAHAAGEVTDHRARCKIVREYFPWDSVLELVNQYLLNNPNQKPVSRNRKMTRMARDARRRK
;
A
#
# COMPACT_ATOMS: atom_id res chain seq x y z
N MET A 1 5.36 8.91 -23.91
CA MET A 1 5.54 9.48 -22.56
C MET A 1 5.52 8.30 -21.61
N ALA A 2 6.66 7.92 -21.01
CA ALA A 2 6.71 6.75 -20.14
C ALA A 2 6.03 7.11 -18.81
N GLU A 3 4.94 6.41 -18.45
CA GLU A 3 4.30 6.49 -17.13
C GLU A 3 5.38 6.21 -16.06
N PRO A 4 5.84 7.19 -15.28
CA PRO A 4 6.90 6.97 -14.30
C PRO A 4 6.28 6.35 -13.04
N GLN A 5 6.77 5.18 -12.65
CA GLN A 5 6.48 4.44 -11.42
C GLN A 5 5.00 4.08 -11.14
N ASP A 6 4.56 2.95 -11.68
CA ASP A 6 3.45 2.17 -11.14
C ASP A 6 3.88 0.70 -11.02
N TYR A 7 3.24 -0.04 -10.12
CA TYR A 7 3.44 -1.48 -9.96
C TYR A 7 2.22 -2.23 -10.48
N ASP A 8 2.44 -3.45 -11.00
CA ASP A 8 1.32 -4.37 -11.20
C ASP A 8 0.71 -4.70 -9.83
N VAL A 9 -0.62 -4.73 -9.73
CA VAL A 9 -1.33 -5.03 -8.48
C VAL A 9 -0.89 -6.37 -7.86
N ARG A 10 -0.51 -7.36 -8.68
CA ARG A 10 -0.04 -8.66 -8.18
C ARG A 10 1.34 -8.54 -7.56
N ASP A 11 2.24 -7.79 -8.20
CA ASP A 11 3.57 -7.56 -7.65
C ASP A 11 3.51 -6.79 -6.34
N PHE A 12 2.68 -5.75 -6.30
CA PHE A 12 2.48 -4.98 -5.08
C PHE A 12 1.88 -5.84 -3.96
N ALA A 13 0.88 -6.66 -4.27
CA ALA A 13 0.33 -7.62 -3.29
C ALA A 13 1.39 -8.59 -2.75
N MET A 14 2.31 -9.07 -3.59
CA MET A 14 3.39 -9.96 -3.14
C MET A 14 4.40 -9.25 -2.24
N ILE A 15 4.64 -7.95 -2.45
CA ILE A 15 5.43 -7.13 -1.54
C ILE A 15 4.70 -7.00 -0.20
N LEU A 16 3.40 -6.64 -0.21
CA LEU A 16 2.60 -6.52 1.00
C LEU A 16 2.56 -7.82 1.81
N ASN A 17 2.50 -8.97 1.13
CA ASN A 17 2.47 -10.29 1.76
C ASN A 17 3.73 -10.62 2.57
N GLN A 18 4.80 -9.86 2.42
CA GLN A 18 6.06 -10.03 3.16
C GLN A 18 6.16 -9.12 4.38
N LEU A 19 5.21 -8.20 4.54
CA LEU A 19 5.20 -7.23 5.64
C LEU A 19 4.64 -7.86 6.93
N PRO A 20 4.82 -7.22 8.10
CA PRO A 20 4.23 -7.68 9.34
C PRO A 20 2.69 -7.72 9.29
N ASP A 21 2.06 -8.64 10.03
CA ASP A 21 0.61 -8.79 10.11
C ASP A 21 -0.12 -7.51 10.52
N TRP A 22 0.44 -6.84 11.51
CA TRP A 22 -0.06 -5.62 12.12
C TRP A 22 1.11 -4.70 12.42
N MET A 23 0.85 -3.40 12.39
CA MET A 23 1.79 -2.38 12.84
C MET A 23 1.16 -1.58 13.99
N PRO A 24 1.94 -1.12 14.98
CA PRO A 24 1.39 -0.64 16.24
C PRO A 24 0.52 0.62 16.10
N ILE A 25 0.89 1.58 15.24
CA ILE A 25 0.15 2.85 15.12
C ILE A 25 -1.14 2.64 14.33
N SER A 26 -1.04 2.03 13.15
CA SER A 26 -2.19 1.73 12.30
C SER A 26 -3.16 0.77 12.97
N LYS A 27 -2.69 -0.21 13.76
CA LYS A 27 -3.55 -1.06 14.59
C LYS A 27 -4.30 -0.24 15.64
N ALA A 28 -3.61 0.61 16.40
CA ALA A 28 -4.26 1.46 17.40
C ALA A 28 -5.31 2.38 16.78
N TYR A 29 -5.02 2.98 15.63
CA TYR A 29 -5.97 3.77 14.86
C TYR A 29 -7.17 2.92 14.38
N HIS A 30 -6.92 1.74 13.83
CA HIS A 30 -7.95 0.87 13.25
C HIS A 30 -9.00 0.45 14.29
N PHE A 31 -8.58 0.22 15.54
CA PHE A 31 -9.45 -0.21 16.64
C PHE A 31 -9.88 0.94 17.57
N ALA A 32 -9.60 2.19 17.22
CA ALA A 32 -10.09 3.33 17.98
C ALA A 32 -11.63 3.39 17.92
N PRO A 33 -12.32 3.93 18.94
CA PRO A 33 -13.77 4.08 18.90
C PRO A 33 -14.23 4.86 17.65
N GLY A 34 -15.23 4.34 16.94
CA GLY A 34 -15.83 5.01 15.78
C GLY A 34 -15.07 4.90 14.45
N THR A 35 -14.14 3.94 14.32
CA THR A 35 -13.41 3.70 13.06
C THR A 35 -13.98 2.54 12.24
N ILE A 36 -14.16 1.34 12.81
CA ILE A 36 -14.66 0.14 12.09
C ILE A 36 -15.56 -0.70 13.01
N SER A 37 -16.69 -1.20 12.48
CA SER A 37 -17.65 -2.00 13.25
C SER A 37 -17.65 -3.51 12.94
N ASN A 38 -17.17 -3.96 11.76
CA ASN A 38 -17.29 -5.36 11.33
C ASN A 38 -16.03 -5.88 10.61
N TRP A 39 -14.98 -6.24 11.36
CA TRP A 39 -13.72 -6.77 10.83
C TRP A 39 -13.74 -8.30 10.73
N THR A 40 -13.45 -8.86 9.55
CA THR A 40 -13.53 -10.31 9.29
C THR A 40 -12.20 -10.98 8.92
N TYR A 41 -11.12 -10.22 8.74
CA TYR A 41 -9.80 -10.76 8.38
C TYR A 41 -8.99 -11.11 9.63
N SER A 42 -8.01 -12.01 9.52
CA SER A 42 -7.14 -12.34 10.65
C SER A 42 -6.11 -11.22 10.94
N CYS A 43 -5.66 -10.53 9.88
CA CYS A 43 -4.73 -9.41 9.97
C CYS A 43 -4.88 -8.40 8.82
N GLU A 44 -4.31 -7.20 8.98
CA GLU A 44 -4.36 -6.16 7.94
C GLU A 44 -3.56 -6.55 6.71
N ARG A 45 -2.47 -7.31 6.87
CA ARG A 45 -1.73 -7.89 5.75
C ARG A 45 -2.62 -8.73 4.85
N GLU A 46 -3.37 -9.66 5.43
CA GLU A 46 -4.27 -10.54 4.69
C GLU A 46 -5.32 -9.72 3.93
N HIS A 47 -5.96 -8.78 4.62
CA HIS A 47 -6.94 -7.87 4.03
C HIS A 47 -6.36 -7.11 2.82
N MET A 48 -5.16 -6.55 2.94
CA MET A 48 -4.54 -5.78 1.87
C MET A 48 -4.03 -6.64 0.71
N VAL A 49 -3.49 -7.82 0.99
CA VAL A 49 -3.09 -8.77 -0.05
C VAL A 49 -4.31 -9.18 -0.87
N ASP A 50 -5.41 -9.57 -0.23
CA ASP A 50 -6.65 -9.94 -0.91
C ASP A 50 -7.23 -8.77 -1.71
N TRP A 51 -7.29 -7.58 -1.10
CA TRP A 51 -7.79 -6.38 -1.78
C TRP A 51 -7.06 -6.10 -3.09
N PHE A 52 -5.71 -6.12 -3.09
CA PHE A 52 -4.92 -5.86 -4.30
C PHE A 52 -5.01 -7.02 -5.32
N LEU A 53 -4.99 -8.27 -4.88
CA LEU A 53 -5.14 -9.42 -5.79
C LEU A 53 -6.52 -9.43 -6.47
N SER A 54 -7.58 -9.07 -5.74
CA SER A 54 -8.93 -8.98 -6.28
C SER A 54 -9.04 -7.99 -7.44
N GLN A 55 -8.20 -6.94 -7.46
CA GLN A 55 -8.17 -5.96 -8.56
C GLN A 55 -7.75 -6.58 -9.89
N ALA A 56 -6.95 -7.65 -9.83
CA ALA A 56 -6.48 -8.36 -11.01
C ALA A 56 -7.55 -9.22 -11.69
N THR A 57 -8.77 -9.25 -11.16
CA THR A 57 -9.92 -10.00 -11.69
C THR A 57 -11.00 -9.03 -12.17
N ASN A 58 -12.12 -9.57 -12.68
CA ASN A 58 -13.32 -8.77 -12.93
C ASN A 58 -14.13 -8.49 -11.64
N GLY A 59 -13.61 -8.86 -10.47
CA GLY A 59 -14.30 -8.72 -9.19
C GLY A 59 -15.50 -9.67 -9.06
N GLY A 60 -16.35 -9.39 -8.07
CA GLY A 60 -17.60 -10.10 -7.84
C GLY A 60 -18.53 -9.26 -6.95
N GLY A 61 -19.85 -9.51 -7.02
CA GLY A 61 -20.85 -8.74 -6.30
C GLY A 61 -20.85 -7.25 -6.67
N SER A 62 -20.98 -6.37 -5.68
CA SER A 62 -20.96 -4.90 -5.85
C SER A 62 -19.63 -4.34 -6.39
N TYR A 63 -18.60 -5.18 -6.54
CA TYR A 63 -17.27 -4.79 -7.02
C TYR A 63 -16.93 -5.35 -8.42
N THR A 64 -17.94 -5.82 -9.15
CA THR A 64 -17.79 -6.31 -10.53
C THR A 64 -17.35 -5.17 -11.47
N ARG A 65 -16.48 -5.47 -12.44
CA ARG A 65 -15.90 -4.52 -13.39
C ARG A 65 -15.68 -5.14 -14.76
N ASP A 66 -15.82 -4.33 -15.81
CA ASP A 66 -15.69 -4.78 -17.21
C ASP A 66 -14.26 -5.23 -17.54
N ASN A 67 -13.27 -4.53 -16.99
CA ASN A 67 -11.85 -4.81 -17.21
C ASN A 67 -11.10 -4.92 -15.87
N PRO A 68 -10.18 -5.89 -15.73
CA PRO A 68 -9.30 -5.96 -14.58
C PRO A 68 -8.47 -4.69 -14.39
N ASN A 69 -8.26 -4.29 -13.14
CA ASN A 69 -7.34 -3.21 -12.81
C ASN A 69 -5.95 -3.80 -12.53
N ARG A 70 -4.95 -3.43 -13.33
CA ARG A 70 -3.55 -3.83 -13.16
C ARG A 70 -2.70 -2.78 -12.43
N SER A 71 -3.23 -1.59 -12.16
CA SER A 71 -2.50 -0.49 -11.54
C SER A 71 -2.60 -0.51 -10.01
N ALA A 72 -1.45 -0.67 -9.34
CA ALA A 72 -1.36 -0.56 -7.89
C ALA A 72 -1.64 0.87 -7.43
N LYS A 73 -1.15 1.88 -8.16
CA LYS A 73 -1.47 3.30 -7.93
C LYS A 73 -2.97 3.56 -7.90
N ARG A 74 -3.68 3.08 -8.92
CA ARG A 74 -5.13 3.24 -9.02
C ARG A 74 -5.85 2.52 -7.89
N THR A 75 -5.36 1.35 -7.49
CA THR A 75 -5.90 0.55 -6.39
C THR A 75 -5.76 1.28 -5.05
N TYR A 76 -4.55 1.78 -4.75
CA TYR A 76 -4.26 2.56 -3.55
C TYR A 76 -5.14 3.82 -3.45
N ASN A 77 -5.28 4.55 -4.56
CA ASN A 77 -6.09 5.77 -4.59
C ASN A 77 -7.60 5.51 -4.45
N ARG A 78 -8.07 4.27 -4.70
CA ARG A 78 -9.47 3.87 -4.53
C ARG A 78 -9.77 3.23 -3.17
N LEU A 79 -8.74 2.81 -2.45
CA LEU A 79 -8.88 2.13 -1.16
C LEU A 79 -9.66 3.00 -0.16
N SER A 80 -10.88 2.60 0.16
CA SER A 80 -11.74 3.38 1.05
C SER A 80 -11.64 2.81 2.48
N ASN A 81 -10.42 2.76 3.01
CA ASN A 81 -10.14 2.41 4.39
C ASN A 81 -8.87 3.15 4.85
N SER A 82 -9.03 4.16 5.71
CA SER A 82 -7.91 4.99 6.18
C SER A 82 -6.91 4.22 7.06
N GLY A 83 -7.37 3.24 7.84
CA GLY A 83 -6.49 2.39 8.66
C GLY A 83 -5.61 1.49 7.81
N SER A 84 -6.17 0.92 6.74
CA SER A 84 -5.42 0.16 5.75
C SER A 84 -4.37 0.99 5.00
N ILE A 85 -4.71 2.24 4.65
CA ILE A 85 -3.74 3.16 4.04
C ILE A 85 -2.59 3.46 5.01
N LEU A 86 -2.89 3.71 6.28
CA LEU A 86 -1.86 3.90 7.32
C LEU A 86 -0.98 2.66 7.46
N TRP A 87 -1.58 1.47 7.51
CA TRP A 87 -0.83 0.21 7.64
C TRP A 87 0.14 0.00 6.48
N ILE A 88 -0.28 0.22 5.23
CA ILE A 88 0.61 0.08 4.06
C ILE A 88 1.87 0.93 4.26
N ASN A 89 1.69 2.19 4.66
CA ASN A 89 2.81 3.12 4.80
C ASN A 89 3.69 2.79 6.02
N GLU A 90 3.09 2.51 7.17
CA GLU A 90 3.81 2.13 8.39
C GLU A 90 4.62 0.85 8.16
N ALA A 91 4.00 -0.17 7.54
CA ALA A 91 4.61 -1.47 7.30
C ALA A 91 5.73 -1.42 6.26
N LEU A 92 5.64 -0.52 5.28
CA LEU A 92 6.72 -0.24 4.33
C LEU A 92 7.87 0.57 4.93
N GLY A 93 7.75 1.04 6.17
CA GLY A 93 8.81 1.75 6.90
C GLY A 93 8.74 3.27 6.80
N ALA A 94 7.54 3.84 6.62
CA ALA A 94 7.36 5.28 6.74
C ALA A 94 7.86 5.81 8.10
N ASP A 95 8.28 7.08 8.11
CA ASP A 95 8.69 7.76 9.34
C ASP A 95 7.60 7.67 10.42
N ARG A 96 8.01 7.28 11.62
CA ARG A 96 7.09 6.97 12.72
C ARG A 96 6.28 8.18 13.15
N GLU A 97 6.88 9.37 13.20
CA GLU A 97 6.18 10.58 13.62
C GLU A 97 5.19 11.03 12.54
N ARG A 98 5.58 10.96 11.26
CA ARG A 98 4.66 11.22 10.13
C ARG A 98 3.43 10.29 10.15
N VAL A 99 3.60 9.01 10.49
CA VAL A 99 2.47 8.06 10.62
C VAL A 99 1.56 8.44 11.80
N LYS A 100 2.13 8.84 12.94
CA LYS A 100 1.34 9.31 14.09
C LYS A 100 0.55 10.59 13.77
N GLU A 101 1.18 11.56 13.11
CA GLU A 101 0.54 12.81 12.71
C GLU A 101 -0.64 12.54 11.76
N ALA A 102 -0.44 11.69 10.76
CA ALA A 102 -1.50 11.29 9.85
C ALA A 102 -2.65 10.56 10.57
N ALA A 103 -2.34 9.65 11.49
CA ALA A 103 -3.33 8.93 12.28
C ALA A 103 -4.13 9.86 13.20
N HIS A 104 -3.46 10.79 13.86
CA HIS A 104 -4.09 11.82 14.70
C HIS A 104 -5.01 12.72 13.86
N ALA A 105 -4.49 13.31 12.77
CA ALA A 105 -5.25 14.20 11.91
C ALA A 105 -6.50 13.53 11.31
N ALA A 106 -6.40 12.25 10.93
CA ALA A 106 -7.56 11.50 10.47
C ALA A 106 -8.53 11.14 11.61
N GLY A 107 -8.01 10.86 12.81
CA GLY A 107 -8.82 10.54 14.00
C GLY A 107 -9.77 11.65 14.42
N GLU A 108 -9.37 12.91 14.23
CA GLU A 108 -10.16 14.11 14.56
C GLU A 108 -11.38 14.32 13.65
N VAL A 109 -11.48 13.59 12.54
CA VAL A 109 -12.58 13.73 11.58
C VAL A 109 -13.50 12.53 11.69
N THR A 110 -14.81 12.73 11.58
CA THR A 110 -15.81 11.65 11.60
C THR A 110 -16.11 11.09 10.22
N ASP A 111 -16.07 11.92 9.17
CA ASP A 111 -16.34 11.50 7.80
C ASP A 111 -15.24 10.57 7.26
N HIS A 112 -15.65 9.36 6.88
CA HIS A 112 -14.74 8.32 6.42
C HIS A 112 -13.99 8.70 5.14
N ARG A 113 -14.61 9.44 4.21
CA ARG A 113 -13.94 9.85 2.97
C ARG A 113 -12.87 10.90 3.25
N ALA A 114 -13.16 11.85 4.14
CA ALA A 114 -12.21 12.85 4.60
C ALA A 114 -11.01 12.22 5.31
N ARG A 115 -11.22 11.22 6.19
CA ARG A 115 -10.13 10.43 6.78
C ARG A 115 -9.18 9.86 5.73
N CYS A 116 -9.75 9.19 4.72
CA CYS A 116 -8.95 8.59 3.64
C CYS A 116 -8.24 9.65 2.78
N LYS A 117 -8.81 10.85 2.64
CA LYS A 117 -8.17 11.97 1.94
C LYS A 117 -6.97 12.48 2.75
N ILE A 118 -7.17 12.77 4.03
CA ILE A 118 -6.12 13.26 4.95
C ILE A 118 -4.92 12.31 4.95
N VAL A 119 -5.14 11.01 5.17
CA VAL A 119 -4.03 10.04 5.20
C VAL A 119 -3.25 10.04 3.87
N ARG A 120 -3.92 10.21 2.71
CA ARG A 120 -3.23 10.28 1.41
C ARG A 120 -2.49 11.58 1.16
N GLU A 121 -2.87 12.68 1.80
CA GLU A 121 -2.10 13.92 1.74
C GLU A 121 -0.75 13.72 2.45
N TYR A 122 -0.75 12.99 3.57
CA TYR A 122 0.48 12.54 4.21
C TYR A 122 1.21 11.48 3.40
N PHE A 123 0.51 10.61 2.69
CA PHE A 123 1.10 9.48 1.96
C PHE A 123 0.61 9.40 0.51
N PRO A 124 1.05 10.33 -0.36
CA PRO A 124 0.76 10.24 -1.78
C PRO A 124 1.47 9.03 -2.38
N TRP A 125 0.96 8.54 -3.52
CA TRP A 125 1.52 7.35 -4.19
C TRP A 125 3.03 7.44 -4.44
N ASP A 126 3.54 8.63 -4.79
CA ASP A 126 4.96 8.84 -5.04
C ASP A 126 5.80 8.57 -3.78
N SER A 127 5.29 8.92 -2.59
CA SER A 127 5.92 8.56 -1.32
C SER A 127 5.87 7.05 -1.07
N VAL A 128 4.77 6.37 -1.44
CA VAL A 128 4.65 4.91 -1.30
C VAL A 128 5.68 4.19 -2.17
N LEU A 129 5.89 4.68 -3.40
CA LEU A 129 6.89 4.12 -4.31
C LEU A 129 8.31 4.22 -3.75
N GLU A 130 8.65 5.35 -3.14
CA GLU A 130 9.93 5.54 -2.46
C GLU A 130 10.11 4.52 -1.33
N LEU A 131 9.09 4.34 -0.49
CA LEU A 131 9.11 3.37 0.61
C LEU A 131 9.26 1.93 0.10
N VAL A 132 8.52 1.55 -0.94
CA VAL A 132 8.67 0.22 -1.58
C VAL A 132 10.10 0.02 -2.08
N ASN A 133 10.65 1.02 -2.78
CA ASN A 133 12.00 0.91 -3.33
C ASN A 133 13.05 0.77 -2.21
N GLN A 134 12.92 1.55 -1.13
CA GLN A 134 13.76 1.43 0.05
C GLN A 134 13.62 0.06 0.72
N TYR A 135 12.40 -0.42 0.91
CA TYR A 135 12.11 -1.74 1.45
C TYR A 135 12.79 -2.86 0.65
N LEU A 136 12.67 -2.84 -0.68
CA LEU A 136 13.29 -3.84 -1.56
C LEU A 136 14.82 -3.74 -1.59
N LEU A 137 15.38 -2.54 -1.43
CA LEU A 137 16.84 -2.35 -1.32
C LEU A 137 17.37 -2.97 -0.02
N ASN A 138 16.64 -2.80 1.08
CA ASN A 138 16.98 -3.35 2.38
C ASN A 138 16.73 -4.87 2.48
N ASN A 139 15.87 -5.41 1.61
CA ASN A 139 15.49 -6.83 1.59
C ASN A 139 15.74 -7.47 0.20
N PRO A 140 17.01 -7.64 -0.23
CA PRO A 140 17.34 -8.00 -1.62
C PRO A 140 16.88 -9.39 -2.09
N ASN A 141 16.52 -10.29 -1.15
CA ASN A 141 15.99 -11.62 -1.45
C ASN A 141 14.48 -11.62 -1.70
N GLN A 142 13.81 -10.51 -1.37
CA GLN A 142 12.39 -10.29 -1.60
C GLN A 142 12.22 -9.59 -2.94
N LYS A 143 11.90 -10.33 -4.00
CA LYS A 143 11.72 -9.78 -5.35
C LYS A 143 10.27 -9.95 -5.79
N PRO A 144 9.65 -8.91 -6.39
CA PRO A 144 8.34 -9.07 -7.01
C PRO A 144 8.39 -10.13 -8.12
N VAL A 145 7.29 -10.86 -8.29
CA VAL A 145 7.16 -12.01 -9.19
C VAL A 145 7.37 -11.58 -10.65
N SER A 146 6.90 -10.38 -11.03
CA SER A 146 7.13 -9.76 -12.33
C SER A 146 8.40 -8.90 -12.30
N ARG A 147 9.55 -9.57 -12.30
CA ARG A 147 10.81 -8.90 -12.68
C ARG A 147 10.79 -8.62 -14.18
N ASN A 148 10.28 -7.44 -14.56
CA ASN A 148 10.55 -6.88 -15.87
C ASN A 148 12.07 -6.56 -15.94
N ARG A 149 12.80 -7.25 -16.82
CA ARG A 149 14.28 -7.29 -16.94
C ARG A 149 14.97 -5.92 -17.08
N LYS A 150 14.23 -4.81 -17.25
CA LYS A 150 14.75 -3.46 -17.51
C LYS A 150 15.33 -2.76 -16.28
N MET A 151 14.70 -2.89 -15.10
CA MET A 151 15.12 -2.12 -13.90
C MET A 151 16.38 -2.69 -13.24
N THR A 152 16.60 -4.00 -13.34
CA THR A 152 17.79 -4.69 -12.82
C THR A 152 19.06 -4.38 -13.63
N ARG A 153 18.91 -3.91 -14.89
CA ARG A 153 20.01 -3.52 -15.76
C ARG A 153 20.57 -2.13 -15.36
N MET A 154 19.70 -1.18 -15.05
CA MET A 154 20.12 0.17 -14.60
C MET A 154 20.85 0.15 -13.24
N ALA A 155 20.37 -0.63 -12.26
CA ALA A 155 21.05 -0.76 -10.96
C ALA A 155 22.40 -1.50 -11.05
N ARG A 156 22.56 -2.40 -12.03
CA ARG A 156 23.81 -3.13 -12.29
C ARG A 156 24.81 -2.27 -13.08
N ASP A 157 24.33 -1.45 -14.03
CA ASP A 157 25.16 -0.54 -14.81
C ASP A 157 25.65 0.66 -13.99
N ALA A 158 24.87 1.14 -13.02
CA ALA A 158 25.31 2.17 -12.07
C ALA A 158 26.43 1.70 -11.13
N ARG A 159 26.49 0.39 -10.83
CA ARG A 159 27.56 -0.22 -10.02
C ARG A 159 28.83 -0.56 -10.81
N ARG A 160 28.76 -0.60 -12.14
CA ARG A 160 29.92 -0.84 -13.03
C ARG A 160 30.65 0.45 -13.44
N ARG A 161 30.12 1.61 -13.06
CA ARG A 161 30.66 2.94 -13.40
C ARG A 161 31.29 3.67 -12.20
N LYS A 162 31.51 2.98 -11.08
CA LYS A 162 32.43 3.37 -10.01
C LYS A 162 33.61 2.42 -10.03
#